data_AF-A0A941NSQ8-F1
#
_entry.id   AF-A0A941NSQ8-F1
#
_cell.length_a   1.000
_cell.length_b   1.000
_cell.length_c   1.000
_cell.angle_alpha   90.00
_cell.angle_beta   90.00
_cell.angle_gamma   90.00
#
_symmetry.space_group_name_H-M   'P 1'
#
loop_
_entity.id
_entity.type
_entity.pdbx_description
1 polymer ?
#
loop_
_entity_poly.entity_id
_entity_poly.type
_entity_poly.pdbx_seq_one_letter_code
_entity_poly.pdbx_strand_id
1 'polypeptide(L)'
;MKSIAKTLYNLTLNKLHLYRHLVNKMRFKGLSIEPSALMHVEGDIHYGRHSLINLGANIIVPEGSKLVLGNNNYIGRYVEIGPTHCIKIGDYTSLQDRCILVGDIEVGRYCLFSLNVLIASGKHCFDRKPHYLIRDQDELFLSEQYQQNKLSKKVIIEDDCWIGVNVVIMPGVRIGKGSIIGANSVVTKDIPPYSVAVGAPACVVKQRLEFMPPQELCYSRELDYPYFYSGFEISAHERQNALPFEGFFTKQEFELALNTQGYSKIALMVKSTDSDCSLSYNGESKVVGSQFSKIVFDLSQSKSNLLNFNNNSENRNAKLVLQKAWVE
;
A
#
# COMPACT_ATOMS: atom_id res chain seq x y z
N MET A 1 37.63 -36.08 -1.00
CA MET A 1 37.56 -35.01 0.02
C MET A 1 36.61 -33.86 -0.35
N LYS A 2 36.76 -33.17 -1.49
CA LYS A 2 35.86 -32.05 -1.89
C LYS A 2 34.36 -32.42 -1.99
N SER A 3 34.05 -33.64 -2.44
CA SER A 3 32.66 -34.14 -2.53
C SER A 3 32.00 -34.36 -1.15
N ILE A 4 32.70 -34.99 -0.21
CA ILE A 4 32.20 -35.25 1.15
C ILE A 4 31.98 -33.95 1.94
N ALA A 5 32.91 -32.99 1.82
CA ALA A 5 32.76 -31.67 2.43
C ALA A 5 31.53 -30.91 1.91
N LYS A 6 31.28 -30.96 0.59
CA LYS A 6 30.08 -30.38 -0.03
C LYS A 6 28.79 -31.06 0.48
N THR A 7 28.80 -32.38 0.60
CA THR A 7 27.65 -33.14 1.14
C THR A 7 27.37 -32.80 2.60
N LEU A 8 28.41 -32.74 3.45
CA LEU A 8 28.27 -32.37 4.86
C LEU A 8 27.77 -30.93 5.01
N TYR A 9 28.30 -29.99 4.21
CA TYR A 9 27.86 -28.60 4.19
C TYR A 9 26.39 -28.46 3.76
N ASN A 10 25.96 -29.20 2.74
CA ASN A 10 24.56 -29.21 2.32
C ASN A 10 23.65 -29.80 3.41
N LEU A 11 24.09 -30.86 4.10
CA LEU A 11 23.34 -31.45 5.21
C LEU A 11 23.17 -30.48 6.38
N THR A 12 24.21 -29.74 6.75
CA THR A 12 24.14 -28.75 7.84
C THR A 12 23.27 -27.57 7.46
N LEU A 13 23.40 -27.03 6.25
CA LEU A 13 22.52 -25.98 5.73
C LEU A 13 21.06 -26.42 5.71
N ASN A 14 20.77 -27.63 5.22
CA ASN A 14 19.40 -28.15 5.18
C ASN A 14 18.79 -28.28 6.58
N LYS A 15 19.58 -28.71 7.58
CA LYS A 15 19.14 -28.74 8.98
C LYS A 15 18.84 -27.33 9.51
N LEU A 16 19.67 -26.35 9.18
CA LEU A 16 19.47 -24.96 9.59
C LEU A 16 18.22 -24.35 8.95
N HIS A 17 17.99 -24.58 7.64
CA HIS A 17 16.79 -24.16 6.95
C HIS A 17 15.53 -24.79 7.53
N LEU A 18 15.57 -26.10 7.81
CA LEU A 18 14.45 -26.79 8.43
C LEU A 18 14.15 -26.24 9.83
N TYR A 19 15.17 -26.03 10.65
CA TYR A 19 15.02 -25.42 11.97
C TYR A 19 14.39 -24.02 11.89
N ARG A 20 14.91 -23.15 11.02
CA ARG A 20 14.36 -21.81 10.78
C ARG A 20 12.92 -21.85 10.30
N HIS A 21 12.62 -22.73 9.35
CA HIS A 21 11.27 -22.93 8.84
C HIS A 21 10.29 -23.29 9.96
N LEU A 22 10.66 -24.23 10.84
CA LEU A 22 9.83 -24.64 11.98
C LEU A 22 9.63 -23.48 12.97
N VAL A 23 10.69 -22.74 13.31
CA VAL A 23 10.60 -21.55 14.20
C VAL A 23 9.68 -20.49 13.59
N ASN A 24 9.88 -20.15 12.32
CA ASN A 24 9.06 -19.17 11.61
C ASN A 24 7.59 -19.61 11.54
N LYS A 25 7.32 -20.90 11.29
CA LYS A 25 5.95 -21.44 11.26
C LYS A 25 5.25 -21.35 12.62
N MET A 26 5.99 -21.51 13.72
CA MET A 26 5.47 -21.33 15.07
C MET A 26 5.22 -19.85 15.39
N ARG A 27 6.15 -18.97 15.00
CA ARG A 27 6.13 -17.54 15.29
C ARG A 27 5.11 -16.77 14.44
N PHE A 28 4.91 -17.16 13.18
CA PHE A 28 4.10 -16.44 12.19
C PHE A 28 2.96 -17.31 11.63
N LYS A 29 2.00 -17.68 12.49
CA LYS A 29 0.90 -18.57 12.12
C LYS A 29 0.01 -17.97 11.02
N GLY A 30 -0.19 -18.70 9.93
CA GLY A 30 -1.03 -18.27 8.80
C GLY A 30 -0.30 -17.51 7.70
N LEU A 31 0.98 -17.20 7.91
CA LEU A 31 1.90 -16.70 6.90
C LEU A 31 2.71 -17.88 6.33
N SER A 32 2.67 -18.09 5.01
CA SER A 32 3.47 -19.13 4.37
C SER A 32 4.88 -18.61 4.13
N ILE A 33 5.88 -19.22 4.76
CA ILE A 33 7.28 -18.78 4.70
C ILE A 33 8.15 -19.94 4.23
N GLU A 34 8.80 -19.76 3.08
CA GLU A 34 9.70 -20.75 2.51
C GLU A 34 10.97 -20.94 3.38
N PRO A 35 11.56 -22.15 3.46
CA PRO A 35 12.61 -22.47 4.44
C PRO A 35 13.91 -21.64 4.37
N SER A 36 14.20 -21.04 3.22
CA SER A 36 15.39 -20.20 3.04
C SER A 36 15.12 -18.71 3.22
N ALA A 37 13.87 -18.31 3.46
CA ALA A 37 13.57 -16.92 3.82
C ALA A 37 14.15 -16.58 5.20
N LEU A 38 14.76 -15.40 5.29
CA LEU A 38 15.35 -14.86 6.50
C LEU A 38 14.38 -13.85 7.11
N MET A 39 13.98 -14.12 8.36
CA MET A 39 13.09 -13.27 9.13
C MET A 39 13.84 -12.80 10.38
N HIS A 40 14.34 -11.57 10.38
CA HIS A 40 14.94 -10.92 11.55
C HIS A 40 13.98 -9.85 12.06
N VAL A 41 13.08 -10.23 12.96
CA VAL A 41 12.02 -9.34 13.46
C VAL A 41 12.27 -9.06 14.94
N GLU A 42 12.62 -7.83 15.27
CA GLU A 42 12.74 -7.27 16.62
C GLU A 42 11.64 -6.25 16.90
N GLY A 43 11.14 -5.56 15.86
CA GLY A 43 9.97 -4.68 15.94
C GLY A 43 8.63 -5.37 15.68
N ASP A 44 7.65 -4.57 15.26
CA ASP A 44 6.26 -5.02 15.08
C ASP A 44 6.01 -5.59 13.68
N ILE A 45 5.32 -6.73 13.63
CA ILE A 45 4.83 -7.27 12.36
C ILE A 45 3.34 -7.61 12.47
N HIS A 46 2.56 -7.06 11.54
CA HIS A 46 1.16 -7.42 11.34
C HIS A 46 1.01 -7.99 9.94
N TYR A 47 0.29 -9.09 9.81
CA TYR A 47 0.10 -9.73 8.52
C TYR A 47 -1.31 -10.31 8.38
N GLY A 48 -1.84 -10.20 7.16
CA GLY A 48 -3.06 -10.86 6.74
C GLY A 48 -2.86 -12.34 6.46
N ARG A 49 -3.96 -13.01 6.09
CA ARG A 49 -3.98 -14.44 5.75
C ARG A 49 -3.54 -14.67 4.31
N HIS A 50 -3.09 -15.89 4.04
CA HIS A 50 -2.75 -16.38 2.68
C HIS A 50 -1.65 -15.58 1.97
N SER A 51 -0.83 -14.88 2.74
CA SER A 51 0.36 -14.24 2.20
C SER A 51 1.51 -15.26 2.13
N LEU A 52 2.34 -15.16 1.09
CA LEU A 52 3.47 -16.04 0.83
C LEU A 52 4.77 -15.23 0.79
N ILE A 53 5.77 -15.70 1.52
CA ILE A 53 7.15 -15.20 1.49
C ILE A 53 8.05 -16.29 0.91
N ASN A 54 8.61 -16.01 -0.27
CA ASN A 54 9.30 -17.01 -1.07
C ASN A 54 10.79 -17.17 -0.70
N LEU A 55 11.43 -18.14 -1.35
CA LEU A 55 12.81 -18.56 -1.09
C LEU A 55 13.79 -17.38 -1.14
N GLY A 56 14.66 -17.31 -0.14
CA GLY A 56 15.73 -16.32 -0.06
C GLY A 56 15.28 -14.88 0.18
N ALA A 57 13.99 -14.62 0.41
CA ALA A 57 13.54 -13.30 0.85
C ALA A 57 14.21 -12.94 2.19
N ASN A 58 14.57 -11.67 2.35
CA ASN A 58 15.24 -11.14 3.54
C ASN A 58 14.40 -10.02 4.15
N ILE A 59 13.75 -10.29 5.27
CA ILE A 59 12.88 -9.35 5.97
C ILE A 59 13.52 -9.03 7.31
N ILE A 60 13.95 -7.78 7.47
CA ILE A 60 14.57 -7.26 8.68
C ILE A 60 13.68 -6.16 9.22
N VAL A 61 13.08 -6.37 10.39
CA VAL A 61 12.21 -5.40 11.08
C VAL A 61 12.88 -5.04 12.40
N PRO A 62 13.71 -3.97 12.44
CA PRO A 62 14.38 -3.52 13.66
C PRO A 62 13.41 -3.12 14.78
N GLU A 63 13.90 -3.07 16.02
CA GLU A 63 13.17 -2.50 17.15
C GLU A 63 12.66 -1.07 16.82
N GLY A 64 11.43 -0.75 17.25
CA GLY A 64 10.79 0.55 16.98
C GLY A 64 10.26 0.74 15.55
N SER A 65 10.47 -0.23 14.66
CA SER A 65 9.91 -0.23 13.30
C SER A 65 8.76 -1.23 13.15
N LYS A 66 7.99 -1.07 12.07
CA LYS A 66 6.80 -1.86 11.79
C LYS A 66 6.71 -2.33 10.34
N LEU A 67 6.33 -3.59 10.16
CA LEU A 67 5.92 -4.15 8.87
C LEU A 67 4.44 -4.54 8.91
N VAL A 68 3.66 -4.04 7.96
CA VAL A 68 2.25 -4.40 7.79
C VAL A 68 2.06 -5.05 6.42
N LEU A 69 1.63 -6.30 6.41
CA LEU A 69 1.28 -7.04 5.19
C LEU A 69 -0.23 -7.31 5.17
N GLY A 70 -0.89 -6.97 4.07
CA GLY A 70 -2.27 -7.35 3.81
C GLY A 70 -2.44 -8.85 3.60
N ASN A 71 -3.66 -9.22 3.23
CA ASN A 71 -4.04 -10.58 2.86
C ASN A 71 -3.65 -10.89 1.42
N ASN A 72 -3.39 -12.16 1.13
CA ASN A 72 -3.16 -12.67 -0.22
C ASN A 72 -1.99 -11.98 -0.96
N ASN A 73 -0.95 -11.61 -0.22
CA ASN A 73 0.24 -11.00 -0.82
C ASN A 73 1.23 -12.07 -1.29
N TYR A 74 1.89 -11.78 -2.40
CA TYR A 74 2.99 -12.60 -2.91
C TYR A 74 4.30 -11.82 -2.78
N ILE A 75 5.21 -12.30 -1.93
CA ILE A 75 6.56 -11.76 -1.77
C ILE A 75 7.52 -12.74 -2.42
N GLY A 76 8.04 -12.37 -3.60
CA GLY A 76 8.87 -13.19 -4.46
C GLY A 76 10.24 -13.55 -3.89
N ARG A 77 11.03 -14.25 -4.70
CA ARG A 77 12.34 -14.77 -4.28
C ARG A 77 13.33 -13.63 -4.13
N TYR A 78 14.18 -13.71 -3.12
CA TYR A 78 15.24 -12.72 -2.88
C TYR A 78 14.72 -11.27 -2.78
N VAL A 79 13.46 -11.10 -2.35
CA VAL A 79 12.93 -9.78 -2.02
C VAL A 79 13.53 -9.32 -0.70
N GLU A 80 13.93 -8.05 -0.62
CA GLU A 80 14.45 -7.44 0.60
C GLU A 80 13.45 -6.40 1.13
N ILE A 81 13.10 -6.51 2.42
CA ILE A 81 12.19 -5.57 3.10
C ILE A 81 12.84 -5.12 4.40
N GLY A 82 13.06 -3.82 4.53
CA GLY A 82 13.67 -3.19 5.70
C GLY A 82 13.01 -1.87 6.07
N PRO A 83 11.95 -1.85 6.89
CA PRO A 83 11.36 -0.60 7.36
C PRO A 83 12.33 0.19 8.22
N THR A 84 12.36 1.52 8.04
CA THR A 84 12.98 2.44 9.02
C THR A 84 12.02 2.76 10.15
N HIS A 85 10.79 3.21 9.82
CA HIS A 85 9.69 3.31 10.78
C HIS A 85 8.55 2.39 10.37
N CYS A 86 8.08 2.47 9.11
CA CYS A 86 6.95 1.66 8.68
C CYS A 86 6.98 1.33 7.19
N ILE A 87 6.84 0.04 6.87
CA ILE A 87 6.46 -0.43 5.53
C ILE A 87 5.09 -1.08 5.61
N LYS A 88 4.15 -0.61 4.78
CA LYS A 88 2.80 -1.17 4.64
C LYS A 88 2.60 -1.65 3.20
N ILE A 89 2.11 -2.86 3.05
CA ILE A 89 1.75 -3.46 1.76
C ILE A 89 0.29 -3.91 1.85
N GLY A 90 -0.58 -3.32 1.04
CA GLY A 90 -2.01 -3.63 0.99
C GLY A 90 -2.31 -5.06 0.51
N ASP A 91 -3.57 -5.44 0.58
CA ASP A 91 -4.06 -6.76 0.15
C ASP A 91 -3.82 -7.03 -1.35
N TYR A 92 -3.66 -8.30 -1.71
CA TYR A 92 -3.56 -8.77 -3.11
C TYR A 92 -2.43 -8.12 -3.91
N THR A 93 -1.37 -7.68 -3.23
CA THR A 93 -0.21 -7.07 -3.86
C THR A 93 0.90 -8.10 -4.07
N SER A 94 1.51 -8.07 -5.25
CA SER A 94 2.56 -8.99 -5.65
C SER A 94 3.87 -8.26 -5.90
N LEU A 95 4.90 -8.63 -5.12
CA LEU A 95 6.29 -8.28 -5.36
C LEU A 95 6.97 -9.45 -6.06
N GLN A 96 7.37 -9.28 -7.33
CA GLN A 96 8.16 -10.29 -8.01
C GLN A 96 9.60 -10.31 -7.48
N ASP A 97 10.39 -11.29 -7.94
CA ASP A 97 11.73 -11.53 -7.40
C ASP A 97 12.64 -10.30 -7.40
N ARG A 98 13.50 -10.24 -6.37
CA ARG A 98 14.58 -9.25 -6.22
C ARG A 98 14.10 -7.81 -6.10
N CYS A 99 12.84 -7.58 -5.74
CA CYS A 99 12.41 -6.25 -5.30
C CYS A 99 13.10 -5.88 -3.98
N ILE A 100 13.45 -4.62 -3.81
CA ILE A 100 14.09 -4.08 -2.61
C ILE A 100 13.27 -2.89 -2.12
N LEU A 101 12.72 -3.02 -0.92
CA LEU A 101 11.90 -2.00 -0.26
C LEU A 101 12.58 -1.62 1.06
N VAL A 102 13.20 -0.44 1.11
CA VAL A 102 13.92 0.03 2.29
C VAL A 102 13.48 1.45 2.67
N GLY A 103 13.16 1.63 3.95
CA GLY A 103 12.73 2.92 4.50
C GLY A 103 11.25 2.99 4.86
N ASP A 104 10.63 4.14 4.64
CA ASP A 104 9.21 4.39 4.92
C ASP A 104 8.39 4.33 3.63
N ILE A 105 7.57 3.29 3.49
CA ILE A 105 6.88 2.97 2.23
C ILE A 105 5.45 2.55 2.51
N GLU A 106 4.49 3.09 1.77
CA GLU A 106 3.13 2.59 1.72
C GLU A 106 2.79 2.14 0.30
N VAL A 107 2.39 0.88 0.16
CA VAL A 107 1.90 0.28 -1.06
C VAL A 107 0.44 -0.10 -0.85
N GLY A 108 -0.40 0.32 -1.79
CA GLY A 108 -1.82 0.03 -1.81
C GLY A 108 -2.13 -1.43 -2.12
N ARG A 109 -3.40 -1.68 -2.39
CA ARG A 109 -3.96 -2.99 -2.72
C ARG A 109 -3.81 -3.26 -4.21
N TYR A 110 -3.82 -4.53 -4.60
CA TYR A 110 -3.83 -4.97 -6.01
C TYR A 110 -2.64 -4.45 -6.84
N CYS A 111 -1.53 -4.11 -6.20
CA CYS A 111 -0.37 -3.62 -6.93
C CYS A 111 0.45 -4.78 -7.49
N LEU A 112 1.06 -4.55 -8.65
CA LEU A 112 1.91 -5.53 -9.33
C LEU A 112 3.30 -4.94 -9.54
N PHE A 113 4.29 -5.48 -8.85
CA PHE A 113 5.69 -5.08 -9.01
C PHE A 113 6.42 -6.16 -9.76
N SER A 114 7.02 -5.79 -10.88
CA SER A 114 7.83 -6.69 -11.69
C SER A 114 9.20 -6.93 -11.04
N LEU A 115 10.07 -7.70 -11.69
CA LEU A 115 11.38 -8.06 -11.16
C LEU A 115 12.26 -6.83 -10.90
N ASN A 116 13.11 -6.90 -9.87
CA ASN A 116 14.16 -5.92 -9.56
C ASN A 116 13.66 -4.47 -9.36
N VAL A 117 12.47 -4.27 -8.80
CA VAL A 117 12.03 -2.90 -8.43
C VAL A 117 12.75 -2.45 -7.17
N LEU A 118 13.35 -1.26 -7.20
CA LEU A 118 13.97 -0.63 -6.03
C LEU A 118 13.11 0.54 -5.56
N ILE A 119 12.79 0.53 -4.27
CA ILE A 119 12.12 1.63 -3.57
C ILE A 119 12.95 2.01 -2.36
N ALA A 120 13.39 3.26 -2.31
CA ALA A 120 14.14 3.80 -1.18
C ALA A 120 13.53 5.12 -0.72
N SER A 121 13.26 5.27 0.57
CA SER A 121 12.80 6.53 1.15
C SER A 121 13.95 7.44 1.62
N GLY A 122 15.18 6.91 1.71
CA GLY A 122 16.36 7.62 2.20
C GLY A 122 17.22 8.27 1.11
N LYS A 123 17.95 9.34 1.45
CA LYS A 123 19.02 9.91 0.62
C LYS A 123 20.21 10.38 1.47
N HIS A 124 21.39 10.45 0.84
CA HIS A 124 22.59 11.06 1.43
C HIS A 124 22.63 12.58 1.21
N CYS A 125 23.25 13.30 2.12
CA CYS A 125 23.61 14.71 1.96
C CYS A 125 24.81 14.85 1.02
N PHE A 126 24.70 15.68 -0.02
CA PHE A 126 25.81 15.91 -0.96
C PHE A 126 26.00 17.37 -1.38
N ASP A 127 24.97 18.20 -1.24
CA ASP A 127 24.87 19.54 -1.82
C ASP A 127 24.98 20.69 -0.81
N ARG A 128 25.05 20.40 0.50
CA ARG A 128 24.99 21.43 1.55
C ARG A 128 26.33 22.06 1.86
N LYS A 129 27.39 21.27 1.98
CA LYS A 129 28.75 21.75 2.22
C LYS A 129 29.69 21.14 1.19
N PRO A 130 29.69 21.64 -0.07
CA PRO A 130 30.37 21.00 -1.20
C PRO A 130 31.90 20.94 -1.08
N HIS A 131 32.48 21.61 -0.07
CA HIS A 131 33.90 21.53 0.26
C HIS A 131 34.28 20.36 1.19
N TYR A 132 33.30 19.65 1.76
CA TYR A 132 33.50 18.40 2.50
C TYR A 132 33.19 17.18 1.62
N LEU A 133 33.80 16.04 1.95
CA LEU A 133 33.45 14.77 1.32
C LEU A 133 31.98 14.43 1.57
N ILE A 134 31.31 13.81 0.59
CA ILE A 134 29.90 13.40 0.71
C ILE A 134 29.66 12.56 1.98
N ARG A 135 30.58 11.63 2.29
CA ARG A 135 30.51 10.80 3.49
C ARG A 135 30.47 11.62 4.78
N ASP A 136 31.33 12.63 4.88
CA ASP A 136 31.45 13.47 6.07
C ASP A 136 30.22 14.39 6.22
N GLN A 137 29.57 14.73 5.10
CA GLN A 137 28.36 15.55 5.10
C GLN A 137 27.17 14.87 5.79
N ASP A 138 27.07 13.53 5.78
CA ASP A 138 26.02 12.82 6.52
C ASP A 138 26.27 12.85 8.04
N GLU A 139 27.50 12.60 8.47
CA GLU A 139 27.88 12.58 9.90
C GLU A 139 27.66 13.95 10.56
N LEU A 140 28.10 15.01 9.87
CA LEU A 140 27.87 16.40 10.29
C LEU A 140 26.39 16.78 10.38
N PHE A 141 25.51 16.02 9.71
CA PHE A 141 24.09 16.31 9.64
C PHE A 141 23.27 15.51 10.66
N LEU A 142 23.68 14.28 10.97
CA LEU A 142 23.03 13.44 11.98
C LEU A 142 23.17 14.03 13.41
N SER A 143 24.17 14.88 13.65
CA SER A 143 24.36 15.59 14.92
C SER A 143 23.37 16.74 15.17
N GLU A 144 22.63 17.20 14.14
CA GLU A 144 21.56 18.20 14.30
C GLU A 144 20.21 17.47 14.45
N GLN A 145 19.76 17.29 15.70
CA GLN A 145 18.51 16.60 16.10
C GLN A 145 17.25 16.98 15.28
N TYR A 146 17.25 18.15 14.64
CA TYR A 146 16.11 18.72 13.90
C TYR A 146 15.93 18.18 12.47
N GLN A 147 16.84 17.36 11.91
CA GLN A 147 16.83 17.07 10.47
C GLN A 147 16.70 15.59 10.05
N GLN A 148 16.52 14.64 10.96
CA GLN A 148 16.26 13.22 10.59
C GLN A 148 15.04 13.08 9.65
N ASN A 149 13.99 13.88 9.87
CA ASN A 149 12.79 13.93 9.03
C ASN A 149 13.01 14.49 7.60
N LYS A 150 14.19 15.04 7.29
CA LYS A 150 14.50 15.57 5.94
C LYS A 150 15.26 14.58 5.05
N LEU A 151 15.83 13.51 5.63
CA LEU A 151 16.58 12.50 4.87
C LEU A 151 15.74 11.28 4.48
N SER A 152 14.70 10.97 5.25
CA SER A 152 13.66 10.03 4.84
C SER A 152 12.43 10.78 4.36
N LYS A 153 11.95 10.49 3.15
CA LYS A 153 10.64 10.94 2.68
C LYS A 153 9.82 9.74 2.24
N LYS A 154 8.68 9.54 2.91
CA LYS A 154 7.78 8.41 2.67
C LYS A 154 7.43 8.31 1.18
N VAL A 155 7.56 7.11 0.63
CA VAL A 155 7.10 6.78 -0.73
C VAL A 155 5.68 6.20 -0.62
N ILE A 156 4.78 6.64 -1.50
CA ILE A 156 3.40 6.17 -1.54
C ILE A 156 3.10 5.63 -2.93
N ILE A 157 2.61 4.40 -2.99
CA ILE A 157 2.12 3.76 -4.21
C ILE A 157 0.68 3.39 -3.92
N GLU A 158 -0.26 4.03 -4.60
CA GLU A 158 -1.69 3.81 -4.35
C GLU A 158 -2.19 2.53 -5.02
N ASP A 159 -3.47 2.21 -4.83
CA ASP A 159 -4.08 0.96 -5.29
C ASP A 159 -3.94 0.74 -6.82
N ASP A 160 -3.92 -0.53 -7.25
CA ASP A 160 -3.95 -0.94 -8.66
C ASP A 160 -2.78 -0.41 -9.52
N CYS A 161 -1.62 -0.13 -8.91
CA CYS A 161 -0.44 0.29 -9.67
C CYS A 161 0.32 -0.90 -10.27
N TRP A 162 0.82 -0.74 -11.50
CA TRP A 162 1.75 -1.68 -12.12
C TRP A 162 3.14 -1.05 -12.29
N ILE A 163 4.13 -1.62 -11.60
CA ILE A 163 5.51 -1.17 -11.61
C ILE A 163 6.34 -2.13 -12.47
N GLY A 164 6.90 -1.63 -13.57
CA GLY A 164 7.70 -2.38 -14.53
C GLY A 164 9.03 -2.90 -14.00
N VAL A 165 9.69 -3.75 -14.79
CA VAL A 165 10.98 -4.38 -14.42
C VAL A 165 12.06 -3.30 -14.25
N ASN A 166 12.95 -3.46 -13.26
CA ASN A 166 14.08 -2.56 -12.98
C ASN A 166 13.69 -1.09 -12.75
N VAL A 167 12.46 -0.82 -12.28
CA VAL A 167 12.07 0.55 -11.93
C VAL A 167 12.74 0.97 -10.62
N VAL A 168 13.20 2.22 -10.56
CA VAL A 168 13.68 2.87 -9.34
C VAL A 168 12.70 3.96 -8.93
N ILE A 169 12.24 3.93 -7.69
CA ILE A 169 11.32 4.94 -7.13
C ILE A 169 12.06 5.74 -6.07
N MET A 170 12.17 7.05 -6.29
CA MET A 170 12.95 7.94 -5.45
C MET A 170 12.18 8.40 -4.19
N PRO A 171 12.88 8.86 -3.14
CA PRO A 171 12.28 9.36 -1.91
C PRO A 171 11.20 10.41 -2.11
N GLY A 172 10.09 10.28 -1.39
CA GLY A 172 9.02 11.28 -1.33
C GLY A 172 8.07 11.30 -2.51
N VAL A 173 8.18 10.34 -3.43
CA VAL A 173 7.28 10.20 -4.58
C VAL A 173 5.96 9.54 -4.17
N ARG A 174 4.85 10.07 -4.70
CA ARG A 174 3.54 9.43 -4.75
C ARG A 174 3.20 8.95 -6.17
N ILE A 175 2.86 7.68 -6.32
CA ILE A 175 2.32 7.10 -7.57
C ILE A 175 0.82 6.90 -7.38
N GLY A 176 0.03 7.65 -8.12
CA GLY A 176 -1.43 7.68 -8.00
C GLY A 176 -2.11 6.39 -8.48
N LYS A 177 -3.29 6.11 -7.95
CA LYS A 177 -4.08 4.89 -8.20
C LYS A 177 -4.12 4.50 -9.67
N GLY A 178 -3.97 3.22 -9.99
CA GLY A 178 -4.14 2.72 -11.35
C GLY A 178 -3.01 3.12 -12.29
N SER A 179 -1.90 3.68 -11.81
CA SER A 179 -0.81 4.12 -12.69
C SER A 179 0.10 2.98 -13.11
N ILE A 180 0.72 3.13 -14.28
CA ILE A 180 1.71 2.20 -14.83
C ILE A 180 3.05 2.91 -14.95
N ILE A 181 4.10 2.31 -14.39
CA ILE A 181 5.47 2.75 -14.59
C ILE A 181 6.17 1.76 -15.52
N GLY A 182 6.62 2.22 -16.69
CA GLY A 182 7.31 1.38 -17.66
C GLY A 182 8.66 0.87 -17.14
N ALA A 183 9.12 -0.24 -17.69
CA ALA A 183 10.39 -0.86 -17.30
C ALA A 183 11.60 0.10 -17.45
N ASN A 184 12.61 -0.09 -16.61
CA ASN A 184 13.84 0.72 -16.52
C ASN A 184 13.61 2.22 -16.29
N SER A 185 12.47 2.61 -15.70
CA SER A 185 12.19 4.02 -15.40
C SER A 185 12.74 4.44 -14.03
N VAL A 186 13.08 5.72 -13.88
CA VAL A 186 13.46 6.33 -12.59
C VAL A 186 12.41 7.38 -12.23
N VAL A 187 11.57 7.08 -11.24
CA VAL A 187 10.48 7.96 -10.83
C VAL A 187 11.01 8.98 -9.83
N THR A 188 11.12 10.23 -10.26
CA THR A 188 11.68 11.34 -9.46
C THR A 188 10.65 12.35 -8.99
N LYS A 189 9.39 12.23 -9.44
CA LYS A 189 8.28 13.13 -9.15
C LYS A 189 6.98 12.33 -9.08
N ASP A 190 5.98 12.90 -8.43
CA ASP A 190 4.65 12.29 -8.32
C ASP A 190 4.03 11.99 -9.69
N ILE A 191 3.34 10.85 -9.76
CA ILE A 191 2.63 10.40 -10.96
C ILE A 191 1.13 10.51 -10.69
N PRO A 192 0.37 11.26 -11.50
CA PRO A 192 -1.07 11.39 -11.31
C PRO A 192 -1.79 10.04 -11.46
N PRO A 193 -2.97 9.87 -10.83
CA PRO A 193 -3.77 8.65 -10.97
C PRO A 193 -4.03 8.29 -12.43
N TYR A 194 -4.14 6.99 -12.72
CA TYR A 194 -4.43 6.42 -14.03
C TYR A 194 -3.45 6.83 -15.14
N SER A 195 -2.25 7.27 -14.80
CA SER A 195 -1.23 7.67 -15.77
C SER A 195 -0.35 6.49 -16.21
N VAL A 196 0.26 6.60 -17.39
CA VAL A 196 1.37 5.76 -17.81
C VAL A 196 2.62 6.63 -17.91
N ALA A 197 3.65 6.31 -17.13
CA ALA A 197 4.91 7.06 -17.10
C ALA A 197 6.10 6.17 -17.45
N VAL A 198 7.05 6.72 -18.21
CA VAL A 198 8.26 6.00 -18.67
C VAL A 198 9.49 6.91 -18.66
N GLY A 199 10.68 6.33 -18.56
CA GLY A 199 11.96 7.02 -18.73
C GLY A 199 12.70 7.33 -17.42
N ALA A 200 13.87 7.97 -17.54
CA ALA A 200 14.71 8.38 -16.42
C ALA A 200 15.19 9.83 -16.64
N PRO A 201 14.52 10.85 -16.08
CA PRO A 201 13.37 10.75 -15.16
C PRO A 201 12.09 10.26 -15.87
N ALA A 202 11.20 9.61 -15.12
CA ALA A 202 9.93 9.13 -15.63
C ALA A 202 8.99 10.30 -15.95
N CYS A 203 8.44 10.32 -17.15
CA CYS A 203 7.46 11.30 -17.62
C CYS A 203 6.16 10.61 -18.02
N VAL A 204 5.03 11.24 -17.71
CA VAL A 204 3.71 10.77 -18.16
C VAL A 204 3.65 10.89 -19.68
N VAL A 205 3.38 9.77 -20.36
CA VAL A 205 3.27 9.69 -21.82
C VAL A 205 1.84 9.49 -22.30
N LYS A 206 0.95 8.97 -21.44
CA LYS A 206 -0.49 8.89 -21.71
C LYS A 206 -1.28 8.68 -20.42
N GLN A 207 -2.58 8.91 -20.50
CA GLN A 207 -3.55 8.51 -19.49
C GLN A 207 -4.18 7.17 -19.89
N ARG A 208 -4.35 6.24 -18.96
CA ARG A 208 -5.16 5.02 -19.13
C ARG A 208 -6.65 5.35 -19.15
N LEU A 209 -7.03 6.33 -18.32
CA LEU A 209 -8.36 6.87 -18.15
C LEU A 209 -8.21 8.38 -17.98
N GLU A 210 -9.06 9.15 -18.65
CA GLU A 210 -9.22 10.56 -18.33
C GLU A 210 -9.90 10.68 -16.96
N PHE A 211 -9.09 10.82 -15.91
CA PHE A 211 -9.57 10.83 -14.53
C PHE A 211 -10.25 12.15 -14.21
N MET A 212 -11.56 12.18 -14.44
CA MET A 212 -12.45 13.31 -14.19
C MET A 212 -13.55 12.87 -13.22
N PRO A 213 -13.37 13.13 -11.90
CA PRO A 213 -14.37 12.79 -10.91
C PRO A 213 -15.77 13.30 -11.29
N PRO A 214 -16.80 12.43 -11.33
CA PRO A 214 -18.16 12.86 -11.60
C PRO A 214 -18.77 13.55 -10.38
N GLN A 215 -19.97 14.09 -10.51
CA GLN A 215 -20.75 14.63 -9.37
C GLN A 215 -21.57 13.55 -8.66
N GLU A 216 -21.72 12.38 -9.29
CA GLU A 216 -22.49 11.25 -8.80
C GLU A 216 -21.80 9.94 -9.18
N LEU A 217 -21.72 9.03 -8.20
CA LEU A 217 -21.23 7.66 -8.32
C LEU A 217 -22.34 6.67 -7.99
N CYS A 218 -22.46 5.61 -8.78
CA CYS A 218 -23.37 4.50 -8.55
C CYS A 218 -22.64 3.16 -8.71
N TYR A 219 -22.80 2.25 -7.75
CA TYR A 219 -22.14 0.94 -7.75
C TYR A 219 -22.51 0.05 -8.96
N SER A 220 -23.65 0.31 -9.59
CA SER A 220 -24.13 -0.43 -10.77
C SER A 220 -23.58 0.11 -12.09
N ARG A 221 -22.86 1.24 -12.08
CA ARG A 221 -22.26 1.84 -13.28
C ARG A 221 -20.76 1.56 -13.31
N GLU A 222 -20.32 0.66 -14.19
CA GLU A 222 -18.91 0.25 -14.27
C GLU A 222 -17.93 1.41 -14.53
N LEU A 223 -18.38 2.44 -15.26
CA LEU A 223 -17.60 3.66 -15.50
C LEU A 223 -17.30 4.46 -14.22
N ASP A 224 -18.06 4.25 -13.14
CA ASP A 224 -17.87 4.95 -11.86
C ASP A 224 -16.82 4.24 -10.98
N TYR A 225 -16.46 2.99 -11.29
CA TYR A 225 -15.59 2.14 -10.45
C TYR A 225 -14.23 2.76 -10.13
N PRO A 226 -13.54 3.45 -11.07
CA PRO A 226 -12.30 4.15 -10.78
C PRO A 226 -12.40 5.14 -9.60
N TYR A 227 -13.57 5.75 -9.43
CA TYR A 227 -13.82 6.84 -8.49
C TYR A 227 -14.33 6.37 -7.11
N PHE A 228 -14.66 5.09 -6.97
CA PHE A 228 -14.57 4.39 -5.68
C PHE A 228 -13.08 4.20 -5.35
N TYR A 229 -12.46 5.31 -4.95
CA TYR A 229 -11.02 5.56 -5.12
C TYR A 229 -10.17 4.61 -4.28
N SER A 230 -10.37 4.51 -2.98
CA SER A 230 -9.61 3.57 -2.15
C SER A 230 -10.51 2.94 -1.10
N GLY A 231 -10.12 1.77 -0.58
CA GLY A 231 -10.87 1.13 0.50
C GLY A 231 -12.19 0.48 0.09
N PHE A 232 -12.37 0.10 -1.17
CA PHE A 232 -13.54 -0.65 -1.64
C PHE A 232 -13.21 -2.09 -2.02
N GLU A 233 -14.15 -3.01 -1.81
CA GLU A 233 -14.05 -4.40 -2.25
C GLU A 233 -14.61 -4.55 -3.68
N ILE A 234 -13.84 -4.06 -4.67
CA ILE A 234 -14.30 -3.85 -6.06
C ILE A 234 -13.74 -4.88 -7.06
N SER A 235 -12.76 -5.70 -6.66
CA SER A 235 -12.21 -6.72 -7.56
C SER A 235 -13.29 -7.70 -8.00
N ALA A 236 -13.14 -8.34 -9.17
CA ALA A 236 -14.14 -9.28 -9.67
C ALA A 236 -14.49 -10.38 -8.66
N HIS A 237 -13.50 -10.87 -7.92
CA HIS A 237 -13.68 -11.85 -6.86
C HIS A 237 -14.45 -11.28 -5.66
N GLU A 238 -14.11 -10.09 -5.21
CA GLU A 238 -14.81 -9.43 -4.09
C GLU A 238 -16.26 -9.07 -4.42
N ARG A 239 -16.51 -8.58 -5.64
CA ARG A 239 -17.86 -8.20 -6.07
C ARG A 239 -18.81 -9.39 -6.02
N GLN A 240 -18.36 -10.60 -6.35
CA GLN A 240 -19.20 -11.80 -6.23
C GLN A 240 -19.75 -11.99 -4.81
N ASN A 241 -18.95 -11.67 -3.78
CA ASN A 241 -19.38 -11.76 -2.38
C ASN A 241 -20.32 -10.59 -1.98
N ALA A 242 -20.20 -9.44 -2.65
CA ALA A 242 -21.00 -8.25 -2.38
C ALA A 242 -22.33 -8.21 -3.17
N LEU A 243 -22.52 -9.05 -4.19
CA LEU A 243 -23.71 -9.08 -5.05
C LEU A 243 -25.05 -9.08 -4.26
N PRO A 244 -25.24 -9.87 -3.18
CA PRO A 244 -26.51 -9.88 -2.44
C PRO A 244 -26.82 -8.58 -1.69
N PHE A 245 -25.85 -7.68 -1.57
CA PHE A 245 -25.96 -6.49 -0.73
C PHE A 245 -26.30 -5.22 -1.52
N GLU A 246 -26.33 -5.29 -2.86
CA GLU A 246 -26.68 -4.19 -3.76
C GLU A 246 -25.81 -2.94 -3.56
N GLY A 247 -24.51 -3.14 -3.33
CA GLY A 247 -23.52 -2.05 -3.19
C GLY A 247 -22.10 -2.59 -3.02
N PHE A 248 -21.14 -1.68 -2.85
CA PHE A 248 -19.77 -2.06 -2.52
C PHE A 248 -19.52 -2.05 -1.02
N PHE A 249 -18.85 -3.08 -0.52
CA PHE A 249 -18.30 -3.05 0.82
C PHE A 249 -17.11 -2.10 0.89
N THR A 250 -17.03 -1.41 2.01
CA THR A 250 -15.93 -0.50 2.35
C THR A 250 -15.02 -1.15 3.40
N LYS A 251 -13.75 -0.74 3.39
CA LYS A 251 -12.82 -0.91 4.50
C LYS A 251 -13.09 0.16 5.56
N GLN A 252 -12.36 0.08 6.67
CA GLN A 252 -12.46 1.06 7.75
C GLN A 252 -12.18 2.48 7.26
N GLU A 253 -11.14 2.67 6.45
CA GLU A 253 -10.86 3.92 5.74
C GLU A 253 -11.15 3.70 4.26
N PHE A 254 -11.87 4.64 3.64
CA PHE A 254 -12.15 4.59 2.21
C PHE A 254 -12.27 6.00 1.65
N GLU A 255 -11.98 6.14 0.36
CA GLU A 255 -11.99 7.43 -0.31
C GLU A 255 -12.86 7.40 -1.56
N LEU A 256 -13.66 8.45 -1.74
CA LEU A 256 -14.46 8.68 -2.93
C LEU A 256 -13.86 9.84 -3.72
N ALA A 257 -13.80 9.70 -5.04
CA ALA A 257 -13.41 10.78 -5.94
C ALA A 257 -14.66 11.39 -6.58
N LEU A 258 -15.03 12.60 -6.18
CA LEU A 258 -16.18 13.35 -6.70
C LEU A 258 -15.76 14.78 -7.05
N ASN A 259 -16.31 15.36 -8.10
CA ASN A 259 -16.15 16.78 -8.37
C ASN A 259 -17.04 17.58 -7.42
N THR A 260 -16.42 18.22 -6.45
CA THR A 260 -17.10 18.98 -5.39
C THR A 260 -17.29 20.47 -5.72
N GLN A 261 -16.77 20.93 -6.86
CA GLN A 261 -16.79 22.34 -7.22
C GLN A 261 -18.22 22.87 -7.36
N GLY A 262 -18.57 23.86 -6.54
CA GLY A 262 -19.88 24.51 -6.55
C GLY A 262 -20.94 23.85 -5.67
N TYR A 263 -20.59 22.79 -4.93
CA TYR A 263 -21.51 22.07 -4.05
C TYR A 263 -21.13 22.25 -2.57
N SER A 264 -22.11 22.09 -1.69
CA SER A 264 -21.93 22.36 -0.26
C SER A 264 -22.09 21.11 0.60
N LYS A 265 -22.65 20.03 0.04
CA LYS A 265 -22.91 18.78 0.74
C LYS A 265 -22.53 17.58 -0.09
N ILE A 266 -22.28 16.48 0.59
CA ILE A 266 -22.19 15.14 0.00
C ILE A 266 -23.23 14.24 0.65
N ALA A 267 -23.99 13.54 -0.18
CA ALA A 267 -24.93 12.52 0.23
C ALA A 267 -24.43 11.14 -0.17
N LEU A 268 -24.62 10.16 0.72
CA LEU A 268 -24.28 8.76 0.51
C LEU A 268 -25.52 7.92 0.80
N MET A 269 -25.83 6.99 -0.11
CA MET A 269 -26.82 5.93 0.13
C MET A 269 -26.09 4.72 0.69
N VAL A 270 -26.24 4.49 1.99
CA VAL A 270 -25.48 3.47 2.72
C VAL A 270 -26.37 2.64 3.64
N LYS A 271 -25.93 1.42 3.92
CA LYS A 271 -26.42 0.56 5.01
C LYS A 271 -25.26 -0.14 5.68
N SER A 272 -25.48 -0.65 6.88
CA SER A 272 -24.52 -1.50 7.60
C SER A 272 -25.02 -2.94 7.64
N THR A 273 -24.09 -3.90 7.63
CA THR A 273 -24.41 -5.31 7.95
C THR A 273 -24.50 -5.57 9.45
N ASP A 274 -24.26 -4.55 10.27
CA ASP A 274 -24.25 -4.60 11.74
C ASP A 274 -25.04 -3.40 12.32
N SER A 275 -25.59 -3.53 13.53
CA SER A 275 -26.40 -2.50 14.17
C SER A 275 -25.59 -1.30 14.68
N ASP A 276 -24.32 -1.53 15.05
CA ASP A 276 -23.47 -0.53 15.73
C ASP A 276 -22.36 0.01 14.81
N CYS A 277 -22.77 0.51 13.65
CA CYS A 277 -21.88 1.10 12.65
C CYS A 277 -22.13 2.60 12.53
N SER A 278 -21.07 3.39 12.44
CA SER A 278 -21.15 4.82 12.13
C SER A 278 -20.21 5.18 10.99
N LEU A 279 -20.65 6.13 10.17
CA LEU A 279 -19.88 6.71 9.09
C LEU A 279 -19.41 8.09 9.53
N SER A 280 -18.13 8.38 9.36
CA SER A 280 -17.52 9.65 9.74
C SER A 280 -16.83 10.34 8.57
N TYR A 281 -16.92 11.66 8.56
CA TYR A 281 -16.27 12.55 7.60
C TYR A 281 -15.96 13.89 8.28
N ASN A 282 -14.73 14.39 8.15
CA ASN A 282 -14.26 15.64 8.76
C ASN A 282 -14.63 15.83 10.25
N GLY A 283 -14.56 14.74 11.04
CA GLY A 283 -14.87 14.75 12.47
C GLY A 283 -16.35 14.70 12.83
N GLU A 284 -17.26 14.83 11.86
CA GLU A 284 -18.69 14.54 12.05
C GLU A 284 -18.92 13.03 11.90
N SER A 285 -19.72 12.43 12.78
CA SER A 285 -20.08 11.00 12.72
C SER A 285 -21.61 10.81 12.71
N LYS A 286 -22.09 9.89 11.87
CA LYS A 286 -23.52 9.58 11.70
C LYS A 286 -23.73 8.07 11.75
N VAL A 287 -24.70 7.64 12.56
CA VAL A 287 -25.06 6.22 12.71
C VAL A 287 -25.66 5.70 11.41
N VAL A 288 -25.32 4.46 11.04
CA VAL A 288 -25.81 3.78 9.85
C VAL A 288 -26.59 2.53 10.26
N GLY A 289 -27.87 2.49 9.91
CA GLY A 289 -28.74 1.35 10.18
C GLY A 289 -28.58 0.19 9.19
N SER A 290 -29.36 -0.87 9.41
CA SER A 290 -29.36 -2.07 8.57
C SER A 290 -30.07 -1.91 7.21
N GLN A 291 -30.88 -0.86 7.06
CA GLN A 291 -31.56 -0.51 5.81
C GLN A 291 -30.84 0.63 5.11
N PHE A 292 -30.96 0.68 3.78
CA PHE A 292 -30.39 1.79 3.01
C PHE A 292 -31.04 3.11 3.42
N SER A 293 -30.19 4.09 3.72
CA SER A 293 -30.60 5.42 4.12
C SER A 293 -29.66 6.46 3.53
N LYS A 294 -30.19 7.66 3.27
CA LYS A 294 -29.42 8.81 2.84
C LYS A 294 -28.72 9.42 4.05
N ILE A 295 -27.39 9.41 4.05
CA ILE A 295 -26.55 10.11 5.02
C ILE A 295 -25.89 11.29 4.32
N VAL A 296 -25.92 12.46 4.94
CA VAL A 296 -25.42 13.71 4.32
C VAL A 296 -24.35 14.33 5.20
N PHE A 297 -23.25 14.79 4.63
CA PHE A 297 -22.20 15.56 5.32
C PHE A 297 -21.98 16.90 4.65
N ASP A 298 -21.49 17.87 5.43
CA ASP A 298 -21.12 19.19 4.94
C ASP A 298 -19.72 19.18 4.29
N LEU A 299 -19.61 19.75 3.08
CA LEU A 299 -18.35 19.86 2.33
C LEU A 299 -17.61 21.18 2.54
N SER A 300 -18.19 22.17 3.23
CA SER A 300 -17.64 23.53 3.38
C SER A 300 -16.19 23.58 3.89
N GLN A 301 -15.74 22.53 4.57
CA GLN A 301 -14.37 22.41 5.08
C GLN A 301 -13.38 21.75 4.10
N SER A 302 -13.85 21.17 2.99
CA SER A 302 -13.01 20.45 2.00
C SER A 302 -13.03 21.13 0.65
N LYS A 303 -11.83 21.37 0.10
CA LYS A 303 -11.63 21.77 -1.31
C LYS A 303 -11.11 20.63 -2.18
N SER A 304 -11.12 19.41 -1.63
CA SER A 304 -10.59 18.23 -2.30
C SER A 304 -11.69 17.55 -3.12
N ASN A 305 -11.31 17.04 -4.29
CA ASN A 305 -12.14 16.10 -5.05
C ASN A 305 -12.00 14.67 -4.52
N LEU A 306 -11.03 14.41 -3.64
CA LEU A 306 -10.86 13.14 -2.95
C LEU A 306 -11.35 13.28 -1.50
N LEU A 307 -12.39 12.55 -1.16
CA LEU A 307 -13.13 12.64 0.09
C LEU A 307 -12.89 11.40 0.92
N ASN A 308 -12.25 11.56 2.09
CA ASN A 308 -11.86 10.46 2.96
C ASN A 308 -12.90 10.24 4.06
N PHE A 309 -13.38 9.00 4.15
CA PHE A 309 -14.39 8.57 5.09
C PHE A 309 -13.85 7.47 6.01
N ASN A 310 -14.39 7.45 7.22
CA ASN A 310 -14.12 6.39 8.20
C ASN A 310 -15.41 5.65 8.52
N ASN A 311 -15.41 4.33 8.35
CA ASN A 311 -16.40 3.43 8.90
C ASN A 311 -15.93 2.97 10.29
N ASN A 312 -16.61 3.45 11.33
CA ASN A 312 -16.35 3.01 12.70
C ASN A 312 -17.38 1.95 13.09
N SER A 313 -16.89 0.73 13.31
CA SER A 313 -17.65 -0.37 13.88
C SER A 313 -16.80 -1.06 14.94
N GLU A 314 -17.41 -1.41 16.07
CA GLU A 314 -16.77 -2.23 17.11
C GLU A 314 -16.52 -3.67 16.62
N ASN A 315 -17.40 -4.14 15.72
CA ASN A 315 -17.25 -5.43 15.08
C ASN A 315 -16.40 -5.32 13.82
N ARG A 316 -15.22 -5.95 13.84
CA ARG A 316 -14.28 -5.98 12.71
C ARG A 316 -14.81 -6.71 11.47
N ASN A 317 -15.86 -7.51 11.61
CA ASN A 317 -16.52 -8.19 10.50
C ASN A 317 -17.67 -7.37 9.91
N ALA A 318 -18.12 -6.31 10.58
CA ALA A 318 -19.16 -5.44 10.04
C ALA A 318 -18.66 -4.76 8.76
N LYS A 319 -19.55 -4.70 7.77
CA LYS A 319 -19.31 -4.02 6.51
C LYS A 319 -20.32 -2.89 6.37
N LEU A 320 -19.81 -1.72 6.03
CA LEU A 320 -20.64 -0.65 5.50
C LEU A 320 -20.75 -0.87 3.98
N VAL A 321 -21.98 -0.91 3.49
CA VAL A 321 -22.34 -1.10 2.08
C VAL A 321 -22.71 0.24 1.50
N LEU A 322 -22.04 0.65 0.43
CA LEU A 322 -22.31 1.90 -0.27
C LEU A 322 -22.87 1.62 -1.66
N GLN A 323 -24.07 2.15 -1.92
CA GLN A 323 -24.76 1.99 -3.20
C GLN A 323 -24.49 3.18 -4.13
N LYS A 324 -24.52 4.40 -3.57
CA LYS A 324 -24.49 5.64 -4.33
C LYS A 324 -23.85 6.75 -3.50
N ALA A 325 -23.12 7.67 -4.13
CA ALA A 325 -22.66 8.91 -3.52
C ALA A 325 -22.80 10.07 -4.51
N TRP A 326 -23.24 11.24 -4.07
CA TRP A 326 -23.38 12.42 -4.93
C TRP A 326 -23.22 13.71 -4.14
N VAL A 327 -22.87 14.79 -4.84
CA VAL A 327 -22.78 16.14 -4.26
C VAL A 327 -24.08 16.91 -4.49
N GLU A 328 -24.47 17.75 -3.52
CA GLU A 328 -25.69 18.59 -3.56
C GLU A 328 -25.50 20.01 -2.99
#